data_AF-A0A9P0LCD3-F1
#
_entry.id   AF-A0A9P0LCD3-F1
#
_cell.length_a   1.000
_cell.length_b   1.000
_cell.length_c   1.000
_cell.angle_alpha   90.00
_cell.angle_beta   90.00
_cell.angle_gamma   90.00
#
_symmetry.space_group_name_H-M   'P 1'
#
loop_
_entity.id
_entity.type
_entity.pdbx_description
1 polymer ?
#
loop_
_entity_poly.entity_id
_entity_poly.type
_entity_poly.pdbx_seq_one_letter_code
_entity_poly.pdbx_strand_id
1 'polypeptide(L)'
;MAAAATHLRLPPLPTVRDLVKLYRLRALRQLSQNFLMDDRLTDKIVRAAGRIRNHYVCEVGPGPGGITRSIIKQHPKKLIVVEKDPRFLPTLELLQEASKQHTDMKIEIGDILTYQLQLGFQDAPKMDWFDAPAPIHLIGNLPFSVSTHLIIKWLQAISEKNSAWSFGRTSMTLTFQKEVGERMVATDSHPQRCRLSLMCQLWCKVDYKFTIPGKAFVPKPDVDVAVVTLEPLKYPLIDLPFKMVEKVIRTIFNMRQKYSVRGAERLFPEELRDTLSTRLYQLSDIDPTTRPYQLTNEEFCRICYAYKVICEDYPEVRDYDSRARKIKLSDVE
;
A
#
# COMPACT_ATOMS: atom_id res chain seq x y z
N MET A 1 38.97 24.09 -13.01
CA MET A 1 37.89 25.03 -12.64
C MET A 1 36.93 24.30 -11.71
N ALA A 2 36.95 24.62 -10.41
CA ALA A 2 36.01 24.06 -9.46
C ALA A 2 34.64 24.69 -9.73
N ALA A 3 33.68 23.91 -10.21
CA ALA A 3 32.29 24.35 -10.27
C ALA A 3 31.86 24.70 -8.85
N ALA A 4 31.54 25.97 -8.60
CA ALA A 4 30.95 26.41 -7.35
C ALA A 4 29.73 25.52 -7.09
N ALA A 5 29.73 24.80 -5.96
CA ALA A 5 28.58 24.00 -5.55
C ALA A 5 27.38 24.94 -5.42
N THR A 6 26.48 24.92 -6.38
CA THR A 6 25.22 25.65 -6.31
C THR A 6 24.46 25.11 -5.11
N HIS A 7 24.37 25.92 -4.07
CA HIS A 7 23.60 25.58 -2.88
C HIS A 7 22.13 25.48 -3.27
N LEU A 8 21.55 24.28 -3.18
CA LEU A 8 20.12 24.05 -3.37
C LEU A 8 19.34 24.92 -2.37
N ARG A 9 18.62 25.92 -2.88
CA ARG A 9 17.77 26.81 -2.10
C ARG A 9 16.33 26.65 -2.52
N LEU A 10 15.55 25.98 -1.67
CA LEU A 10 14.11 25.80 -1.89
C LEU A 10 13.31 27.02 -1.40
N PRO A 11 12.14 27.32 -1.98
CA PRO A 11 11.21 28.34 -1.47
C PRO A 11 10.83 28.03 0.00
N PRO A 12 10.30 28.97 0.79
CA PRO A 12 9.78 28.62 2.12
C PRO A 12 8.56 27.68 2.02
N LEU A 13 8.28 26.92 3.09
CA LEU A 13 7.02 26.18 3.21
C LEU A 13 5.84 27.16 3.30
N PRO A 14 4.67 26.86 2.70
CA PRO A 14 3.45 27.61 2.97
C PRO A 14 3.15 27.64 4.47
N THR A 15 2.69 28.76 4.99
CA THR A 15 2.26 28.83 6.40
C THR A 15 0.91 28.14 6.59
N VAL A 16 0.54 27.81 7.82
CA VAL A 16 -0.81 27.34 8.16
C VAL A 16 -1.87 28.35 7.67
N ARG A 17 -1.58 29.65 7.75
CA ARG A 17 -2.48 30.71 7.26
C ARG A 17 -2.66 30.63 5.75
N ASP A 18 -1.60 30.33 5.00
CA ASP A 18 -1.66 30.18 3.54
C ASP A 18 -2.48 28.96 3.16
N LEU A 19 -2.31 27.84 3.88
CA LEU A 19 -3.14 26.64 3.70
C LEU A 19 -4.62 26.93 3.96
N VAL A 20 -4.95 27.64 5.05
CA VAL A 20 -6.35 28.00 5.36
C VAL A 20 -6.95 28.89 4.26
N LYS A 21 -6.18 29.85 3.73
CA LYS A 21 -6.61 30.71 2.61
C LYS A 21 -6.84 29.90 1.33
N LEU A 22 -5.90 29.03 0.97
CA LEU A 22 -5.96 28.20 -0.24
C LEU A 22 -7.19 27.28 -0.22
N TYR A 23 -7.52 26.74 0.95
CA TYR A 23 -8.59 25.77 1.07
C TYR A 23 -9.98 26.38 1.22
N ARG A 24 -10.11 27.57 1.82
CA ARG A 24 -11.35 28.03 2.47
C ARG A 24 -11.81 27.01 3.54
N LEU A 25 -12.13 27.46 4.76
CA LEU A 25 -12.33 26.59 5.95
C LEU A 25 -13.24 25.35 5.75
N ARG A 26 -14.19 25.39 4.81
CA ARG A 26 -15.10 24.28 4.49
C ARG A 26 -14.44 23.12 3.70
N ALA A 27 -13.44 23.38 2.85
CA ALA A 27 -12.88 22.34 1.96
C ALA A 27 -11.84 21.45 2.63
N LEU A 28 -11.20 21.89 3.73
CA LEU A 28 -10.23 21.09 4.50
C LEU A 28 -10.85 19.80 5.05
N ARG A 29 -12.14 19.82 5.39
CA ARG A 29 -12.86 18.64 5.89
C ARG A 29 -13.21 17.65 4.77
N GLN A 30 -13.47 18.12 3.56
CA GLN A 30 -13.96 17.26 2.46
C GLN A 30 -12.87 16.36 1.88
N LEU A 31 -11.60 16.74 1.97
CA LEU A 31 -10.51 15.95 1.37
C LEU A 31 -9.79 15.02 2.36
N SER A 32 -10.14 15.07 3.66
CA SER A 32 -9.50 14.24 4.71
C SER A 32 -7.96 14.26 4.65
N GLN A 33 -7.38 15.39 4.23
CA GLN A 33 -5.94 15.57 4.09
C GLN A 33 -5.38 16.13 5.41
N ASN A 34 -4.30 15.51 5.90
CA ASN A 34 -3.56 15.96 7.08
C ASN A 34 -2.14 16.30 6.62
N PHE A 35 -1.77 17.58 6.64
CA PHE A 35 -0.49 18.05 6.13
C PHE A 35 0.59 18.02 7.21
N LEU A 36 1.77 17.52 6.84
CA LEU A 36 2.95 17.54 7.69
C LEU A 36 3.82 18.73 7.31
N MET A 37 3.90 19.72 8.21
CA MET A 37 4.59 21.00 7.97
C MET A 37 5.91 21.13 8.74
N ASP A 38 6.31 20.08 9.46
CA ASP A 38 7.58 20.02 10.21
C ASP A 38 8.64 19.28 9.39
N ASP A 39 9.62 20.05 8.90
CA ASP A 39 10.76 19.56 8.12
C ASP A 39 11.53 18.43 8.83
N ARG A 40 11.60 18.43 10.16
CA ARG A 40 12.33 17.38 10.91
C ARG A 40 11.64 16.02 10.78
N LEU A 41 10.30 16.04 10.73
CA LEU A 41 9.48 14.84 10.59
C LEU A 41 9.45 14.37 9.14
N THR A 42 9.32 15.28 8.16
CA THR A 42 9.40 14.91 6.74
C THR A 42 10.79 14.35 6.39
N ASP A 43 11.86 14.95 6.90
CA ASP A 43 13.22 14.42 6.75
C ASP A 43 13.37 13.05 7.43
N LYS A 44 12.67 12.80 8.54
CA LYS A 44 12.66 11.49 9.21
C LYS A 44 11.95 10.42 8.37
N ILE A 45 10.84 10.77 7.70
CA ILE A 45 10.14 9.87 6.76
C ILE A 45 11.08 9.49 5.61
N VAL A 46 11.72 10.49 5.00
CA VAL A 46 12.63 10.26 3.87
C VAL A 46 13.86 9.45 4.27
N ARG A 47 14.42 9.67 5.47
CA ARG A 47 15.49 8.79 6.00
C ARG A 47 15.03 7.33 6.17
N ALA A 48 13.77 7.12 6.56
CA ALA A 48 13.22 5.77 6.71
C ALA A 48 13.02 5.04 5.36
N ALA A 49 12.92 5.78 4.26
CA ALA A 49 12.94 5.22 2.90
C ALA A 49 14.31 4.67 2.49
N GLY A 50 15.37 4.95 3.25
CA GLY A 50 16.72 4.52 2.94
C GLY A 50 17.38 5.39 1.86
N ARG A 51 18.27 4.80 1.06
CA ARG A 51 19.07 5.53 0.07
C ARG A 51 18.24 5.84 -1.17
N ILE A 52 17.92 7.10 -1.39
CA ILE A 52 17.21 7.57 -2.60
C ILE A 52 18.04 8.50 -3.50
N ARG A 53 19.30 8.77 -3.14
CA ARG A 53 20.21 9.55 -3.98
C ARG A 53 20.44 8.85 -5.31
N ASN A 54 20.31 9.60 -6.41
CA ASN A 54 20.37 9.08 -7.78
C ASN A 54 19.32 7.99 -8.10
N HIS A 55 18.29 7.81 -7.27
CA HIS A 55 17.16 6.91 -7.54
C HIS A 55 16.01 7.68 -8.21
N TYR A 56 15.01 6.92 -8.63
CA TYR A 56 13.74 7.40 -9.13
C TYR A 56 12.73 7.36 -7.99
N VAL A 57 12.12 8.49 -7.67
CA VAL A 57 11.17 8.57 -6.56
C VAL A 57 9.83 8.99 -7.10
N CYS A 58 8.75 8.31 -6.69
CA CYS A 58 7.41 8.83 -6.86
C CYS A 58 6.83 9.20 -5.50
N GLU A 59 6.47 10.47 -5.34
CA GLU A 59 5.72 10.94 -4.20
C GLU A 59 4.23 10.96 -4.53
N VAL A 60 3.43 10.34 -3.68
CA VAL A 60 1.99 10.28 -3.84
C VAL A 60 1.32 11.26 -2.88
N GLY A 61 0.55 12.19 -3.44
CA GLY A 61 -0.17 13.21 -2.67
C GLY A 61 0.80 14.16 -1.95
N PRO A 62 1.67 14.88 -2.67
CA PRO A 62 2.66 15.78 -2.07
C PRO A 62 2.03 16.93 -1.26
N GLY A 63 0.79 17.30 -1.56
CA GLY A 63 0.10 18.43 -0.97
C GLY A 63 0.93 19.71 -1.07
N PRO A 64 1.20 20.43 0.04
CA PRO A 64 2.03 21.63 0.04
C PRO A 64 3.53 21.39 -0.20
N GLY A 65 3.93 20.14 -0.46
CA GLY A 65 5.30 19.77 -0.80
C GLY A 65 6.24 19.61 0.39
N GLY A 66 5.72 19.32 1.58
CA GLY A 66 6.54 19.09 2.79
C GLY A 66 7.51 17.93 2.61
N ILE A 67 7.00 16.75 2.24
CA ILE A 67 7.83 15.58 1.96
C ILE A 67 8.64 15.76 0.67
N THR A 68 8.05 16.37 -0.36
CA THR A 68 8.74 16.73 -1.62
C THR A 68 10.08 17.43 -1.39
N ARG A 69 10.11 18.43 -0.48
CA ARG A 69 11.34 19.15 -0.12
C ARG A 69 12.39 18.23 0.47
N SER A 70 11.99 17.40 1.42
CA SER A 70 12.87 16.42 2.05
C SER A 70 13.41 15.41 1.05
N ILE A 71 12.60 15.01 0.04
CA ILE A 71 13.03 14.15 -1.05
C ILE A 71 14.07 14.87 -1.92
N ILE A 72 13.79 16.10 -2.38
CA ILE A 72 14.72 16.88 -3.23
C ILE A 72 16.08 17.07 -2.52
N LYS A 73 16.09 17.33 -1.20
CA LYS A 73 17.33 17.44 -0.39
C LYS A 73 18.22 16.19 -0.46
N GLN A 74 17.69 15.03 -0.84
CA GLN A 74 18.46 13.79 -1.02
C GLN A 74 19.01 13.59 -2.43
N HIS A 75 18.77 14.54 -3.35
CA HIS A 75 19.23 14.50 -4.75
C HIS A 75 18.84 13.20 -5.47
N PRO A 76 17.55 12.84 -5.56
CA PRO A 76 17.12 11.78 -6.45
C PRO A 76 17.40 12.19 -7.90
N LYS A 77 17.62 11.20 -8.76
CA LYS A 77 17.81 11.43 -10.19
C LYS A 77 16.53 12.02 -10.79
N LYS A 78 15.39 11.46 -10.41
CA LYS A 78 14.06 11.86 -10.88
C LYS A 78 13.05 11.80 -9.74
N LEU A 79 12.17 12.79 -9.68
CA LEU A 79 11.08 12.88 -8.72
C LEU A 79 9.77 13.11 -9.46
N ILE A 80 8.80 12.22 -9.26
CA ILE A 80 7.48 12.33 -9.86
C ILE A 80 6.49 12.53 -8.75
N VAL A 81 5.80 13.65 -8.74
CA VAL A 81 4.77 13.93 -7.74
C VAL A 81 3.40 13.78 -8.39
N VAL A 82 2.55 12.92 -7.82
CA VAL A 82 1.17 12.71 -8.30
C VAL A 82 0.22 13.37 -7.32
N GLU A 83 -0.37 14.50 -7.71
CA GLU A 83 -1.27 15.30 -6.87
C GLU A 83 -2.66 15.37 -7.47
N LYS A 84 -3.68 15.04 -6.66
CA LYS A 84 -5.07 15.06 -7.10
C LYS A 84 -5.67 16.47 -7.03
N ASP A 85 -5.18 17.29 -6.09
CA ASP A 85 -5.68 18.64 -5.86
C ASP A 85 -4.86 19.69 -6.63
N PRO A 86 -5.39 20.24 -7.75
CA PRO A 86 -4.66 21.18 -8.58
C PRO A 86 -4.32 22.50 -7.85
N ARG A 87 -4.92 22.78 -6.68
CA ARG A 87 -4.60 23.98 -5.91
C ARG A 87 -3.16 24.03 -5.41
N PHE A 88 -2.49 22.87 -5.31
CA PHE A 88 -1.08 22.81 -4.93
C PHE A 88 -0.10 22.99 -6.08
N LEU A 89 -0.57 22.95 -7.33
CA LEU A 89 0.26 23.07 -8.51
C LEU A 89 1.24 24.26 -8.44
N PRO A 90 0.82 25.50 -8.07
CA PRO A 90 1.77 26.61 -8.00
C PRO A 90 2.91 26.40 -7.00
N THR A 91 2.64 25.72 -5.87
CA THR A 91 3.69 25.44 -4.87
C THR A 91 4.65 24.36 -5.38
N LEU A 92 4.13 23.35 -6.08
CA LEU A 92 4.93 22.29 -6.68
C LEU A 92 5.78 22.80 -7.85
N GLU A 93 5.26 23.73 -8.67
CA GLU A 93 6.01 24.37 -9.76
C GLU A 93 7.20 25.18 -9.24
N LEU A 94 7.03 25.92 -8.13
CA LEU A 94 8.14 26.62 -7.49
C LEU A 94 9.23 25.65 -6.98
N LEU A 95 8.83 24.49 -6.48
CA LEU A 95 9.76 23.43 -6.06
C LEU A 95 10.48 22.80 -7.26
N GLN A 96 9.74 22.54 -8.34
CA GLN A 96 10.29 22.05 -9.59
C GLN A 96 11.34 23.01 -10.13
N GLU A 97 11.02 24.31 -10.24
CA GLU A 97 11.97 25.35 -10.70
C GLU A 97 13.24 25.40 -9.84
N ALA A 98 13.07 25.43 -8.51
CA ALA A 98 14.18 25.52 -7.57
C ALA A 98 15.09 24.28 -7.55
N SER A 99 14.61 23.14 -8.07
CA SER A 99 15.34 21.86 -8.04
C SER A 99 15.89 21.41 -9.40
N LYS A 100 15.61 22.14 -10.49
CA LYS A 100 15.99 21.76 -11.87
C LYS A 100 17.45 21.36 -12.07
N GLN A 101 18.39 21.98 -11.35
CA GLN A 101 19.82 21.67 -11.46
C GLN A 101 20.22 20.36 -10.76
N HIS A 102 19.35 19.79 -9.93
CA HIS A 102 19.68 18.69 -9.02
C HIS A 102 18.79 17.45 -9.22
N THR A 103 17.53 17.64 -9.64
CA THR A 103 16.54 16.57 -9.77
C THR A 103 15.64 16.85 -10.97
N ASP A 104 15.42 15.85 -11.83
CA ASP A 104 14.35 15.89 -12.83
C ASP A 104 13.00 15.71 -12.12
N MET A 105 12.39 16.83 -11.71
CA MET A 105 11.08 16.81 -11.06
C MET A 105 9.96 16.93 -12.10
N LYS A 106 8.96 16.05 -12.03
CA LYS A 106 7.73 16.07 -12.85
C LYS A 106 6.50 16.12 -11.95
N ILE A 107 5.53 16.94 -12.34
CA ILE A 107 4.27 17.12 -11.62
C ILE A 107 3.16 16.52 -12.47
N GLU A 108 2.43 15.57 -11.91
CA GLU A 108 1.30 14.90 -12.54
C GLU A 108 0.03 15.23 -11.76
N ILE A 109 -0.88 15.98 -12.37
CA ILE A 109 -2.17 16.28 -11.76
C ILE A 109 -3.14 15.14 -12.07
N GLY A 110 -3.45 14.32 -11.07
CA GLY A 110 -4.27 13.14 -11.24
C GLY A 110 -4.47 12.32 -9.97
N ASP A 111 -5.33 11.30 -10.06
CA ASP A 111 -5.58 10.36 -8.97
C ASP A 111 -4.57 9.21 -9.02
N ILE A 112 -3.83 8.99 -7.94
CA ILE A 112 -2.90 7.85 -7.84
C ILE A 112 -3.59 6.50 -8.03
N LEU A 113 -4.87 6.38 -7.69
CA LEU A 113 -5.63 5.16 -7.88
C LEU A 113 -5.78 4.80 -9.35
N THR A 114 -5.62 5.73 -10.30
CA THR A 114 -5.72 5.47 -11.74
C THR A 114 -4.42 5.76 -12.49
N TYR A 115 -3.51 6.52 -11.89
CA TYR A 115 -2.21 6.84 -12.48
C TYR A 115 -1.38 5.59 -12.80
N GLN A 116 -0.76 5.60 -13.97
CA GLN A 116 0.06 4.50 -14.48
C GLN A 116 1.53 4.73 -14.13
N LEU A 117 1.98 4.23 -12.96
CA LEU A 117 3.33 4.47 -12.45
C LEU A 117 4.45 4.11 -13.44
N GLN A 118 4.25 3.11 -14.28
CA GLN A 118 5.22 2.70 -15.30
C GLN A 118 5.57 3.80 -16.32
N LEU A 119 4.64 4.73 -16.58
CA LEU A 119 4.87 5.85 -17.50
C LEU A 119 5.87 6.86 -16.91
N GLY A 120 5.86 7.01 -15.59
CA GLY A 120 6.79 7.88 -14.89
C GLY A 120 8.23 7.41 -14.95
N PHE A 121 8.45 6.10 -14.96
CA PHE A 121 9.75 5.46 -14.76
C PHE A 121 10.35 4.83 -16.03
N GLN A 122 9.90 5.22 -17.22
CA GLN A 122 10.38 4.63 -18.49
C GLN A 122 11.90 4.64 -18.67
N ASP A 123 12.58 5.63 -18.10
CA ASP A 123 14.02 5.82 -18.13
C ASP A 123 14.75 5.20 -16.93
N ALA A 124 14.03 4.55 -16.00
CA ALA A 124 14.62 3.78 -14.91
C ALA A 124 15.16 2.44 -15.41
N PRO A 125 16.30 1.96 -14.88
CA PRO A 125 16.81 0.64 -15.24
C PRO A 125 15.83 -0.42 -14.75
N LYS A 126 15.50 -1.37 -15.63
CA LYS A 126 14.76 -2.58 -15.26
C LYS A 126 15.73 -3.58 -14.64
N MET A 127 15.46 -3.96 -13.40
CA MET A 127 16.21 -4.97 -12.67
C MET A 127 15.44 -6.30 -12.71
N ASP A 128 16.16 -7.41 -12.85
CA ASP A 128 15.54 -8.73 -12.66
C ASP A 128 14.98 -8.85 -11.23
N TRP A 129 13.85 -9.54 -11.08
CA TRP A 129 13.18 -9.68 -9.78
C TRP A 129 14.08 -10.30 -8.72
N PHE A 130 14.92 -11.25 -9.12
CA PHE A 130 15.78 -12.02 -8.24
C PHE A 130 17.11 -11.33 -7.92
N ASP A 131 17.43 -10.25 -8.62
CA ASP A 131 18.65 -9.47 -8.39
C ASP A 131 18.43 -8.39 -7.32
N ALA A 132 19.24 -7.32 -7.38
CA ALA A 132 19.10 -6.15 -6.54
C ALA A 132 17.73 -5.46 -6.78
N PRO A 133 17.15 -4.82 -5.75
CA PRO A 133 15.94 -4.01 -5.91
C PRO A 133 16.09 -2.96 -7.02
N ALA A 134 14.96 -2.65 -7.67
CA ALA A 134 14.92 -1.53 -8.61
C ALA A 134 15.30 -0.24 -7.88
N PRO A 135 16.05 0.71 -8.49
CA PRO A 135 16.35 2.00 -7.88
C PRO A 135 15.13 2.93 -7.96
N ILE A 136 13.94 2.41 -7.63
CA ILE A 136 12.66 3.09 -7.62
C ILE A 136 12.12 3.02 -6.19
N HIS A 137 11.62 4.13 -5.66
CA HIS A 137 10.98 4.18 -4.35
C HIS A 137 9.69 4.99 -4.38
N LEU A 138 8.62 4.47 -3.78
CA LEU A 138 7.36 5.19 -3.64
C LEU A 138 7.26 5.76 -2.22
N ILE A 139 7.01 7.05 -2.08
CA ILE A 139 6.85 7.74 -0.79
C ILE A 139 5.49 8.42 -0.76
N GLY A 140 4.78 8.40 0.37
CA GLY A 140 3.51 9.12 0.42
C GLY A 140 2.95 9.30 1.82
N ASN A 141 2.39 10.48 2.07
CA ASN A 141 1.55 10.74 3.24
C ASN A 141 0.09 10.78 2.82
N LEU A 142 -0.53 9.60 2.71
CA LEU A 142 -1.81 9.47 2.04
C LEU A 142 -2.99 9.73 2.97
N PRO A 143 -4.10 10.28 2.45
CA PRO A 143 -5.37 10.27 3.17
C PRO A 143 -5.74 8.84 3.58
N PHE A 144 -6.20 8.67 4.82
CA PHE A 144 -6.44 7.35 5.39
C PHE A 144 -7.48 6.54 4.60
N SER A 145 -8.51 7.21 4.07
CA SER A 145 -9.55 6.60 3.23
C SER A 145 -9.03 6.00 1.92
N VAL A 146 -7.89 6.50 1.41
CA VAL A 146 -7.28 6.04 0.15
C VAL A 146 -6.20 4.99 0.42
N SER A 147 -5.42 5.16 1.49
CA SER A 147 -4.22 4.37 1.81
C SER A 147 -4.44 2.85 1.79
N THR A 148 -5.53 2.37 2.40
CA THR A 148 -5.81 0.92 2.50
C THR A 148 -6.27 0.32 1.17
N HIS A 149 -6.99 1.08 0.33
CA HIS A 149 -7.37 0.60 -0.99
C HIS A 149 -6.16 0.57 -1.94
N LEU A 150 -5.34 1.63 -1.89
CA LEU A 150 -4.13 1.74 -2.69
C LEU A 150 -3.13 0.60 -2.38
N ILE A 151 -2.92 0.28 -1.10
CA ILE A 151 -1.98 -0.79 -0.75
C ILE A 151 -2.43 -2.15 -1.27
N ILE A 152 -3.72 -2.48 -1.23
CA ILE A 152 -4.24 -3.73 -1.81
C ILE A 152 -4.04 -3.77 -3.32
N LYS A 153 -4.29 -2.65 -4.02
CA LYS A 153 -4.02 -2.54 -5.46
C LYS A 153 -2.53 -2.73 -5.78
N TRP A 154 -1.65 -2.16 -4.97
CA TRP A 154 -0.21 -2.30 -5.13
C TRP A 154 0.31 -3.69 -4.79
N LEU A 155 -0.25 -4.38 -3.79
CA LEU A 155 0.07 -5.79 -3.54
C LEU A 155 -0.34 -6.69 -4.71
N GLN A 156 -1.47 -6.39 -5.36
CA GLN A 156 -1.84 -7.08 -6.60
C GLN A 156 -0.80 -6.83 -7.70
N ALA A 157 -0.39 -5.56 -7.90
CA ALA A 157 0.62 -5.21 -8.89
C ALA A 157 2.00 -5.84 -8.60
N ILE A 158 2.36 -6.02 -7.32
CA ILE A 158 3.55 -6.78 -6.89
C ILE A 158 3.42 -8.25 -7.27
N SER A 159 2.28 -8.88 -6.95
CA SER A 159 2.01 -10.28 -7.31
C SER A 159 2.08 -10.52 -8.81
N GLU A 160 1.59 -9.57 -9.60
CA GLU A 160 1.55 -9.63 -11.08
C GLU A 160 2.82 -9.05 -11.73
N LYS A 161 3.77 -8.53 -10.92
CA LYS A 161 5.01 -7.88 -11.36
C LYS A 161 4.78 -6.82 -12.44
N ASN A 162 3.73 -6.01 -12.28
CA ASN A 162 3.34 -4.99 -13.25
C ASN A 162 3.43 -3.57 -12.66
N SER A 163 3.08 -2.56 -13.47
CA SER A 163 3.19 -1.14 -13.10
C SER A 163 4.60 -0.77 -12.60
N ALA A 164 4.76 -0.15 -11.43
CA ALA A 164 6.07 0.17 -10.85
C ALA A 164 6.94 -1.07 -10.56
N TRP A 165 6.33 -2.26 -10.41
CA TRP A 165 7.03 -3.52 -10.14
C TRP A 165 7.45 -4.26 -11.42
N SER A 166 7.08 -3.75 -12.59
CA SER A 166 7.64 -4.23 -13.87
C SER A 166 9.11 -3.87 -14.10
N PHE A 167 9.65 -3.00 -13.24
CA PHE A 167 11.07 -2.61 -13.23
C PHE A 167 11.90 -3.40 -12.21
N GLY A 168 11.29 -4.35 -11.50
CA GLY A 168 11.89 -5.11 -10.40
C GLY A 168 11.26 -4.77 -9.05
N ARG A 169 11.93 -5.14 -7.97
CA ARG A 169 11.42 -4.98 -6.60
C ARG A 169 11.49 -3.52 -6.14
N THR A 170 10.45 -2.75 -6.43
CA THR A 170 10.26 -1.35 -6.01
C THR A 170 9.77 -1.28 -4.57
N SER A 171 10.47 -0.53 -3.71
CA SER A 171 10.14 -0.34 -2.29
C SER A 171 9.18 0.83 -2.05
N MET A 172 8.52 0.81 -0.90
CA MET A 172 7.55 1.82 -0.49
C MET A 172 7.81 2.31 0.93
N THR A 173 7.57 3.60 1.18
CA THR A 173 7.50 4.21 2.53
C THR A 173 6.25 5.07 2.62
N LEU A 174 5.26 4.58 3.36
CA LEU A 174 3.93 5.15 3.39
C LEU A 174 3.49 5.45 4.80
N THR A 175 2.58 6.40 4.94
CA THR A 175 1.91 6.67 6.21
C THR A 175 0.53 6.03 6.25
N PHE A 176 0.14 5.58 7.44
CA PHE A 176 -1.18 5.01 7.73
C PHE A 176 -1.65 5.50 9.10
N GLN A 177 -2.93 5.34 9.41
CA GLN A 177 -3.38 5.42 10.80
C GLN A 177 -2.57 4.43 11.64
N LYS A 178 -2.23 4.80 12.89
CA LYS A 178 -1.40 3.98 13.78
C LYS A 178 -1.87 2.52 13.84
N GLU A 179 -3.16 2.31 14.08
CA GLU A 179 -3.76 0.97 14.17
C GLU A 179 -3.62 0.18 12.85
N VAL A 180 -3.77 0.85 11.69
CA VAL A 180 -3.58 0.20 10.38
C VAL A 180 -2.12 -0.23 10.20
N GLY A 181 -1.17 0.63 10.57
CA GLY A 181 0.26 0.27 10.55
C GLY A 181 0.59 -0.90 11.47
N GLU A 182 0.03 -0.93 12.69
CA GLU A 182 0.17 -2.05 13.64
C GLU A 182 -0.42 -3.36 13.07
N ARG A 183 -1.57 -3.27 12.41
CA ARG A 183 -2.19 -4.42 11.73
C ARG A 183 -1.30 -4.97 10.62
N MET A 184 -0.64 -4.12 9.83
CA MET A 184 0.21 -4.57 8.70
C MET A 184 1.39 -5.44 9.17
N VAL A 185 1.96 -5.14 10.35
CA VAL A 185 3.11 -5.88 10.93
C VAL A 185 2.70 -6.96 11.93
N ALA A 186 1.41 -7.12 12.23
CA ALA A 186 0.95 -8.08 13.23
C ALA A 186 1.26 -9.53 12.81
N THR A 187 2.02 -10.24 13.65
CA THR A 187 2.36 -11.67 13.50
C THR A 187 1.20 -12.56 13.96
N ASP A 188 1.33 -13.87 13.75
CA ASP A 188 0.39 -14.87 14.24
C ASP A 188 0.09 -14.70 15.74
N SER A 189 -1.15 -15.00 16.11
CA SER A 189 -1.72 -14.83 17.46
C SER A 189 -1.75 -13.39 18.00
N HIS A 190 -1.21 -12.40 17.28
CA HIS A 190 -1.24 -11.00 17.72
C HIS A 190 -2.68 -10.43 17.69
N PRO A 191 -3.10 -9.61 18.67
CA PRO A 191 -4.46 -9.06 18.72
C PRO A 191 -4.86 -8.26 17.47
N GLN A 192 -3.92 -7.52 16.89
CA GLN A 192 -4.15 -6.74 15.66
C GLN A 192 -4.09 -7.57 14.36
N ARG A 193 -3.81 -8.88 14.43
CA ARG A 193 -3.75 -9.72 13.22
C ARG A 193 -5.10 -9.74 12.51
N CYS A 194 -5.06 -9.41 11.23
CA CYS A 194 -6.23 -9.35 10.36
C CYS A 194 -5.83 -9.70 8.91
N ARG A 195 -6.81 -9.61 7.99
CA ARG A 195 -6.59 -9.82 6.55
C ARG A 195 -5.40 -9.00 6.02
N LEU A 196 -5.30 -7.73 6.41
CA LEU A 196 -4.25 -6.84 5.90
C LEU A 196 -2.85 -7.32 6.30
N SER A 197 -2.70 -7.89 7.50
CA SER A 197 -1.43 -8.45 7.98
C SER A 197 -0.87 -9.47 6.99
N LEU A 198 -1.69 -10.48 6.65
CA LEU A 198 -1.31 -11.52 5.70
C LEU A 198 -1.09 -10.95 4.29
N MET A 199 -2.03 -10.16 3.79
CA MET A 199 -1.91 -9.62 2.44
C MET A 199 -0.63 -8.80 2.26
N CYS A 200 -0.15 -8.07 3.28
CA CYS A 200 1.13 -7.40 3.17
C CYS A 200 2.31 -8.37 3.30
N GLN A 201 2.29 -9.27 4.28
CA GLN A 201 3.43 -10.14 4.63
C GLN A 201 3.68 -11.28 3.63
N LEU A 202 2.67 -11.69 2.86
CA LEU A 202 2.81 -12.73 1.85
C LEU A 202 3.69 -12.30 0.66
N TRP A 203 3.70 -11.00 0.34
CA TRP A 203 4.46 -10.45 -0.79
C TRP A 203 5.56 -9.48 -0.39
N CYS A 204 5.54 -8.93 0.82
CA CYS A 204 6.49 -7.92 1.27
C CYS A 204 7.08 -8.24 2.64
N LYS A 205 8.33 -7.83 2.85
CA LYS A 205 8.82 -7.50 4.18
C LYS A 205 8.23 -6.17 4.61
N VAL A 206 7.56 -6.15 5.75
CA VAL A 206 6.84 -4.98 6.28
C VAL A 206 7.48 -4.54 7.59
N ASP A 207 7.96 -3.31 7.66
CA ASP A 207 8.55 -2.76 8.87
C ASP A 207 7.78 -1.54 9.37
N TYR A 208 7.36 -1.56 10.64
CA TYR A 208 6.84 -0.39 11.34
C TYR A 208 8.02 0.44 11.82
N LYS A 209 8.27 1.62 11.21
CA LYS A 209 9.47 2.41 11.50
C LYS A 209 9.29 3.27 12.74
N PHE A 210 8.23 4.07 12.80
CA PHE A 210 7.92 4.93 13.95
C PHE A 210 6.51 5.51 13.87
N THR A 211 6.06 6.07 14.99
CA THR A 211 4.80 6.81 15.09
C THR A 211 5.05 8.31 15.07
N ILE A 212 4.24 9.05 14.34
CA ILE A 212 4.15 10.50 14.38
C ILE A 212 2.89 10.89 15.17
N PRO A 213 3.01 11.68 16.25
CA PRO A 213 1.86 12.17 16.99
C PRO A 213 0.90 12.95 16.08
N GLY A 214 -0.40 12.71 16.17
CA GLY A 214 -1.40 13.40 15.34
C GLY A 214 -1.34 14.92 15.44
N LYS A 215 -0.93 15.46 16.61
CA LYS A 215 -0.71 16.90 16.83
C LYS A 215 0.33 17.56 15.90
N ALA A 216 1.17 16.77 15.22
CA ALA A 216 2.16 17.27 14.27
C ALA A 216 1.57 17.62 12.90
N PHE A 217 0.32 17.24 12.64
CA PHE A 217 -0.35 17.48 11.37
C PHE A 217 -1.34 18.64 11.44
N VAL A 218 -1.61 19.23 10.28
CA VAL A 218 -2.59 20.31 10.11
C VAL A 218 -3.52 19.98 8.95
N PRO A 219 -4.85 19.90 9.17
CA PRO A 219 -5.50 19.77 10.48
C PRO A 219 -5.01 18.54 11.26
N LYS A 220 -5.20 18.56 12.58
CA LYS A 220 -4.86 17.43 13.45
C LYS A 220 -5.84 16.26 13.18
N PRO A 221 -5.37 15.06 12.80
CA PRO A 221 -6.20 13.86 12.78
C PRO A 221 -6.58 13.39 14.19
N ASP A 222 -7.65 12.59 14.27
CA ASP A 222 -8.12 12.00 15.53
C ASP A 222 -7.19 10.92 16.07
N VAL A 223 -6.30 10.39 15.23
CA VAL A 223 -5.39 9.30 15.55
C VAL A 223 -3.95 9.67 15.20
N ASP A 224 -3.01 8.99 15.85
CA ASP A 224 -1.60 9.05 15.47
C ASP A 224 -1.35 8.36 14.12
N VAL A 225 -0.19 8.64 13.53
CA VAL A 225 0.18 8.19 12.19
C VAL A 225 1.39 7.27 12.25
N ALA A 226 1.28 6.07 11.71
CA ALA A 226 2.39 5.15 11.55
C ALA A 226 3.14 5.42 10.25
N VAL A 227 4.46 5.34 10.29
CA VAL A 227 5.32 5.28 9.11
C VAL A 227 5.76 3.83 8.91
N VAL A 228 5.40 3.25 7.77
CA VAL A 228 5.62 1.85 7.43
C VAL A 228 6.40 1.74 6.14
N THR A 229 7.39 0.85 6.09
CA THR A 229 8.04 0.47 4.83
C THR A 229 7.61 -0.90 4.36
N LEU A 230 7.49 -1.06 3.05
CA LEU A 230 7.21 -2.32 2.41
C LEU A 230 8.25 -2.57 1.32
N GLU A 231 8.94 -3.71 1.43
CA GLU A 231 9.93 -4.16 0.47
C GLU A 231 9.45 -5.49 -0.14
N PRO A 232 9.17 -5.55 -1.45
CA PRO A 232 8.77 -6.81 -2.08
C PRO A 232 9.78 -7.92 -1.83
N LEU A 233 9.29 -9.10 -1.47
CA LEU A 233 10.11 -10.28 -1.22
C LEU A 233 10.73 -10.77 -2.54
N LYS A 234 11.98 -11.21 -2.46
CA LYS A 234 12.63 -11.92 -3.57
C LYS A 234 11.88 -13.21 -3.92
N TYR A 235 11.44 -13.93 -2.89
CA TYR A 235 10.56 -15.09 -2.98
C TYR A 235 9.29 -14.79 -2.16
N PRO A 236 8.17 -14.44 -2.81
CA PRO A 236 6.89 -14.35 -2.12
C PRO A 236 6.57 -15.68 -1.41
N LEU A 237 5.87 -15.61 -0.27
CA LEU A 237 5.48 -16.83 0.47
C LEU A 237 4.43 -17.65 -0.29
N ILE A 238 3.83 -17.08 -1.32
CA ILE A 238 2.78 -17.68 -2.13
C ILE A 238 2.93 -17.26 -3.59
N ASP A 239 2.79 -18.24 -4.49
CA ASP A 239 2.76 -18.03 -5.94
C ASP A 239 1.43 -18.57 -6.49
N LEU A 240 0.36 -17.83 -6.21
CA LEU A 240 -1.00 -18.07 -6.69
C LEU A 240 -1.63 -16.76 -7.18
N PRO A 241 -2.65 -16.81 -8.05
CA PRO A 241 -3.34 -15.61 -8.50
C PRO A 241 -3.84 -14.77 -7.32
N PHE A 242 -3.48 -13.49 -7.29
CA PHE A 242 -3.78 -12.58 -6.17
C PHE A 242 -5.23 -12.63 -5.72
N LYS A 243 -6.18 -12.64 -6.67
CA LYS A 243 -7.63 -12.67 -6.38
C LYS A 243 -8.08 -13.94 -5.68
N MET A 244 -7.45 -15.07 -5.95
CA MET A 244 -7.73 -16.34 -5.27
C MET A 244 -7.29 -16.26 -3.81
N VAL A 245 -6.06 -15.81 -3.57
CA VAL A 245 -5.49 -15.63 -2.23
C VAL A 245 -6.32 -14.62 -1.43
N GLU A 246 -6.64 -13.47 -2.04
CA GLU A 246 -7.48 -12.45 -1.43
C GLU A 246 -8.87 -13.01 -1.07
N LYS A 247 -9.50 -13.79 -1.97
CA LYS A 247 -10.80 -14.43 -1.71
C LYS A 247 -10.72 -15.36 -0.49
N VAL A 248 -9.76 -16.28 -0.47
CA VAL A 248 -9.58 -17.25 0.63
C VAL A 248 -9.38 -16.53 1.97
N ILE A 249 -8.38 -15.64 2.05
CA ILE A 249 -8.03 -14.95 3.29
C ILE A 249 -9.19 -14.05 3.75
N ARG A 250 -9.80 -13.28 2.85
CA ARG A 250 -10.95 -12.43 3.18
C ARG A 250 -12.10 -13.25 3.75
N THR A 251 -12.44 -14.36 3.10
CA THR A 251 -13.58 -15.20 3.49
C THR A 251 -13.37 -15.80 4.88
N ILE A 252 -12.18 -16.32 5.16
CA ILE A 252 -11.83 -16.90 6.46
C ILE A 252 -11.78 -15.83 7.57
N PHE A 253 -11.13 -14.67 7.33
CA PHE A 253 -11.01 -13.61 8.34
C PHE A 253 -12.32 -12.88 8.66
N ASN A 254 -13.35 -12.96 7.80
CA ASN A 254 -14.67 -12.41 8.14
C ASN A 254 -15.24 -13.01 9.43
N MET A 255 -14.81 -14.22 9.80
CA MET A 255 -15.21 -14.91 11.03
C MET A 255 -14.03 -15.06 11.98
N ARG A 256 -13.22 -14.00 12.17
CA ARG A 256 -11.99 -13.98 13.01
C ARG A 256 -12.14 -14.65 14.38
N GLN A 257 -13.30 -14.52 15.03
CA GLN A 257 -13.55 -15.04 16.38
C GLN A 257 -14.13 -16.47 16.40
N LYS A 258 -14.39 -17.07 15.25
CA LYS A 258 -14.84 -18.46 15.13
C LYS A 258 -13.66 -19.34 14.68
N TYR A 259 -13.87 -20.65 14.74
CA TYR A 259 -12.96 -21.61 14.12
C TYR A 259 -12.84 -21.35 12.62
N SER A 260 -11.63 -21.47 12.08
CA SER A 260 -11.31 -21.12 10.69
C SER A 260 -12.17 -21.88 9.67
N VAL A 261 -12.55 -23.12 9.98
CA VAL A 261 -13.46 -23.92 9.14
C VAL A 261 -14.80 -23.23 8.89
N ARG A 262 -15.36 -22.52 9.87
CA ARG A 262 -16.64 -21.78 9.70
C ARG A 262 -16.55 -20.65 8.69
N GLY A 263 -15.38 -20.04 8.59
CA GLY A 263 -15.09 -19.07 7.54
C GLY A 263 -14.91 -19.77 6.20
N ALA A 264 -14.09 -20.83 6.16
CA ALA A 264 -13.77 -21.58 4.94
C ALA A 264 -14.99 -22.26 4.29
N GLU A 265 -15.96 -22.72 5.08
CA GLU A 265 -17.26 -23.23 4.61
C GLU A 265 -17.97 -22.27 3.63
N ARG A 266 -17.73 -20.96 3.75
CA ARG A 266 -18.31 -19.93 2.84
C ARG A 266 -17.58 -19.81 1.51
N LEU A 267 -16.49 -20.56 1.30
CA LEU A 267 -15.83 -20.67 0.00
C LEU A 267 -16.58 -21.61 -0.96
N PHE A 268 -17.50 -22.41 -0.44
CA PHE A 268 -18.12 -23.52 -1.17
C PHE A 268 -19.65 -23.38 -1.24
N PRO A 269 -20.28 -23.84 -2.34
CA PRO A 269 -21.74 -23.97 -2.45
C PRO A 269 -22.36 -24.74 -1.27
N GLU A 270 -23.64 -24.48 -0.98
CA GLU A 270 -24.34 -25.10 0.16
C GLU A 270 -24.32 -26.63 0.09
N GLU A 271 -24.46 -27.18 -1.11
CA GLU A 271 -24.55 -28.61 -1.41
C GLU A 271 -23.20 -29.34 -1.23
N LEU A 272 -22.08 -28.63 -1.40
CA LEU A 272 -20.73 -29.19 -1.36
C LEU A 272 -19.94 -28.75 -0.13
N ARG A 273 -20.52 -27.91 0.72
CA ARG A 273 -19.85 -27.20 1.82
C ARG A 273 -19.10 -28.13 2.75
N ASP A 274 -19.77 -29.14 3.30
CA ASP A 274 -19.19 -29.99 4.34
C ASP A 274 -18.09 -30.88 3.77
N THR A 275 -18.33 -31.47 2.59
CA THR A 275 -17.36 -32.30 1.88
C THR A 275 -16.11 -31.52 1.48
N LEU A 276 -16.26 -30.35 0.85
CA LEU A 276 -15.12 -29.57 0.36
C LEU A 276 -14.39 -28.83 1.48
N SER A 277 -15.08 -28.37 2.53
CA SER A 277 -14.39 -27.79 3.69
C SER A 277 -13.57 -28.85 4.44
N THR A 278 -14.10 -30.06 4.63
CA THR A 278 -13.34 -31.17 5.21
C THR A 278 -12.11 -31.50 4.35
N ARG A 279 -12.30 -31.62 3.04
CA ARG A 279 -11.21 -31.86 2.08
C ARG A 279 -10.15 -30.75 2.12
N LEU A 280 -10.55 -29.49 2.24
CA LEU A 280 -9.63 -28.34 2.32
C LEU A 280 -8.67 -28.47 3.51
N TYR A 281 -9.18 -28.78 4.71
CA TYR A 281 -8.33 -28.93 5.91
C TYR A 281 -7.49 -30.22 5.90
N GLN A 282 -8.00 -31.29 5.30
CA GLN A 282 -7.20 -32.51 5.06
C GLN A 282 -6.02 -32.23 4.12
N LEU A 283 -6.26 -31.56 2.99
CA LEU A 283 -5.22 -31.23 2.00
C LEU A 283 -4.21 -30.21 2.53
N SER A 284 -4.63 -29.31 3.42
CA SER A 284 -3.74 -28.27 3.97
C SER A 284 -3.01 -28.70 5.25
N ASP A 285 -3.38 -29.83 5.83
CA ASP A 285 -2.82 -30.37 7.08
C ASP A 285 -2.86 -29.33 8.22
N ILE A 286 -4.09 -28.89 8.54
CA ILE A 286 -4.37 -27.86 9.55
C ILE A 286 -5.55 -28.28 10.40
N ASP A 287 -5.48 -28.03 11.71
CA ASP A 287 -6.62 -28.22 12.61
C ASP A 287 -7.75 -27.21 12.25
N PRO A 288 -8.93 -27.70 11.82
CA PRO A 288 -10.07 -26.85 11.42
C PRO A 288 -10.62 -25.97 12.56
N THR A 289 -10.29 -26.31 13.82
CA THR A 289 -10.68 -25.56 15.01
C THR A 289 -9.73 -24.41 15.35
N THR A 290 -8.60 -24.29 14.65
CA THR A 290 -7.69 -23.15 14.80
C THR A 290 -8.38 -21.85 14.39
N ARG A 291 -8.29 -20.79 15.19
CA ARG A 291 -8.91 -19.51 14.84
C ARG A 291 -8.08 -18.78 13.78
N PRO A 292 -8.69 -18.00 12.87
CA PRO A 292 -7.98 -17.33 11.77
C PRO A 292 -6.77 -16.49 12.20
N TYR A 293 -6.83 -15.81 13.34
CA TYR A 293 -5.71 -14.97 13.79
C TYR A 293 -4.54 -15.78 14.38
N GLN A 294 -4.74 -17.06 14.69
CA GLN A 294 -3.69 -17.95 15.21
C GLN A 294 -2.93 -18.66 14.09
N LEU A 295 -3.56 -18.86 12.93
CA LEU A 295 -2.92 -19.45 11.76
C LEU A 295 -1.73 -18.59 11.30
N THR A 296 -0.59 -19.24 11.07
CA THR A 296 0.65 -18.70 10.50
C THR A 296 0.49 -18.31 9.02
N ASN A 297 1.49 -17.62 8.46
CA ASN A 297 1.45 -17.25 7.04
C ASN A 297 1.56 -18.49 6.16
N GLU A 298 2.41 -19.43 6.54
CA GLU A 298 2.67 -20.71 5.88
C GLU A 298 1.41 -21.59 5.88
N GLU A 299 0.68 -21.65 6.99
CA GLU A 299 -0.61 -22.34 7.06
C GLU A 299 -1.64 -21.74 6.12
N PHE A 300 -1.74 -20.41 6.07
CA PHE A 300 -2.61 -19.76 5.08
C PHE A 300 -2.19 -20.05 3.63
N CYS A 301 -0.88 -20.16 3.36
CA CYS A 301 -0.41 -20.59 2.05
C CYS A 301 -0.90 -22.00 1.72
N ARG A 302 -0.77 -22.96 2.66
CA ARG A 302 -1.28 -24.33 2.46
C ARG A 302 -2.78 -24.37 2.22
N ILE A 303 -3.57 -23.58 2.94
CA ILE A 303 -5.02 -23.45 2.69
C ILE A 303 -5.29 -22.93 1.28
N CYS A 304 -4.54 -21.92 0.81
CA CYS A 304 -4.73 -21.38 -0.54
C CYS A 304 -4.37 -22.40 -1.63
N TYR A 305 -3.28 -23.16 -1.46
CA TYR A 305 -2.92 -24.24 -2.40
C TYR A 305 -3.94 -25.38 -2.39
N ALA A 306 -4.43 -25.80 -1.22
CA ALA A 306 -5.51 -26.77 -1.10
C ALA A 306 -6.78 -26.29 -1.80
N TYR A 307 -7.14 -25.01 -1.65
CA TYR A 307 -8.27 -24.40 -2.34
C TYR A 307 -8.07 -24.40 -3.86
N LYS A 308 -6.85 -24.11 -4.35
CA LYS A 308 -6.52 -24.19 -5.78
C LYS A 308 -6.78 -25.60 -6.34
N VAL A 309 -6.31 -26.64 -5.64
CA VAL A 309 -6.56 -28.05 -6.03
C VAL A 309 -8.06 -28.35 -6.08
N ILE A 310 -8.83 -27.89 -5.10
CA ILE A 310 -10.29 -28.07 -5.11
C ILE A 310 -10.93 -27.33 -6.31
N CYS A 311 -10.47 -26.13 -6.66
CA CYS A 311 -10.97 -25.42 -7.85
C CYS A 311 -10.58 -26.08 -9.18
N GLU A 312 -9.51 -26.87 -9.22
CA GLU A 312 -9.13 -27.64 -10.41
C GLU A 312 -10.10 -28.83 -10.61
N ASP A 313 -10.55 -29.45 -9.53
CA ASP A 313 -11.53 -30.55 -9.57
C ASP A 313 -12.99 -30.06 -9.70
N TYR A 314 -13.29 -28.87 -9.15
CA TYR A 314 -14.62 -28.25 -9.12
C TYR A 314 -14.54 -26.81 -9.64
N PRO A 315 -14.48 -26.60 -10.97
CA PRO A 315 -14.31 -25.26 -11.56
C PRO A 315 -15.37 -24.24 -11.11
N GLU A 316 -16.60 -24.68 -10.84
CA GLU A 316 -17.72 -23.86 -10.36
C GLU A 316 -17.45 -23.19 -9.00
N VAL A 317 -16.58 -23.78 -8.17
CA VAL A 317 -16.20 -23.21 -6.87
C VAL A 317 -15.37 -21.94 -7.03
N ARG A 318 -14.61 -21.83 -8.12
CA ARG A 318 -13.70 -20.70 -8.37
C ARG A 318 -14.44 -19.36 -8.33
N ASP A 319 -15.61 -19.31 -8.97
CA ASP A 319 -16.42 -18.09 -9.13
C ASP A 319 -17.58 -18.00 -8.13
N TYR A 320 -17.78 -19.03 -7.30
CA TYR A 320 -18.79 -19.00 -6.24
C TYR A 320 -18.57 -17.81 -5.28
N ASP A 321 -19.64 -17.06 -5.02
CA ASP A 321 -19.67 -16.01 -4.01
C ASP A 321 -20.87 -16.22 -3.07
N SER A 322 -20.61 -16.57 -1.82
CA SER A 322 -21.64 -16.77 -0.79
C SER A 322 -22.46 -15.51 -0.49
N ARG A 323 -22.04 -14.34 -0.99
CA ARG A 323 -22.70 -13.04 -0.80
C ARG A 323 -23.40 -12.53 -2.06
N ALA A 324 -23.21 -13.16 -3.22
CA ALA A 324 -24.00 -12.81 -4.40
C ALA A 324 -25.49 -12.96 -4.04
N ARG A 325 -26.31 -11.97 -4.39
CA ARG A 325 -27.76 -12.05 -4.17
C ARG A 325 -28.23 -13.36 -4.81
N LYS A 326 -28.84 -14.26 -4.01
CA LYS A 326 -29.65 -15.34 -4.56
C LYS A 326 -30.76 -14.65 -5.36
N ILE A 327 -30.61 -14.54 -6.69
CA ILE A 327 -31.70 -14.12 -7.56
C ILE A 327 -32.77 -15.20 -7.34
N LYS A 328 -33.85 -14.83 -6.65
CA LYS A 328 -34.97 -15.74 -6.54
C LYS A 328 -35.57 -15.82 -7.94
N LEU A 329 -35.94 -17.03 -8.37
CA LEU A 329 -36.70 -17.22 -9.61
C LEU A 329 -38.04 -16.43 -9.63
N SER A 330 -38.46 -15.84 -8.51
CA SER A 330 -39.58 -14.90 -8.42
C SER A 330 -39.29 -13.48 -8.93
N ASP A 331 -38.03 -13.15 -9.21
CA ASP A 331 -37.62 -11.82 -9.69
C ASP A 331 -37.41 -11.78 -11.22
N VAL A 332 -37.74 -12.89 -11.90
CA VAL A 332 -37.72 -13.06 -13.36
C VAL A 332 -39.09 -13.60 -13.81
N GLU A 333 -40.14 -12.80 -13.60
CA GLU A 333 -41.42 -12.91 -14.31
C GLU A 333 -41.89 -11.52 -14.76
#